data_AF-V3ZEW1-F1
#
_entry.id   AF-V3ZEW1-F1
#
_cell.length_a   1.000
_cell.length_b   1.000
_cell.length_c   1.000
_cell.angle_alpha   90.00
_cell.angle_beta   90.00
_cell.angle_gamma   90.00
#
_symmetry.space_group_name_H-M   'P 1'
#
loop_
_entity.id
_entity.type
_entity.pdbx_description
1 polymer ?
#
loop_
_entity_poly.entity_id
_entity_poly.type
_entity_poly.pdbx_seq_one_letter_code
_entity_poly.pdbx_strand_id
1 'polypeptide(L)'
;THLHNAKLLQTSSYTLTHLHNVKLLQTSSYTLTHLHNVKLLQTSSYTLTHLHNLLQTSSYTLTHLQNVKLLQTVSYTLTHLHNVKLLQTSSYTLTHLHNVKLLQTSSYTLTHLQNVQLLRTWYFYLD
;
A
#
# COMPACT_ATOMS: atom_id res chain seq x y z
N THR A 1 -20.98 3.31 2.18
CA THR A 1 -21.25 4.40 3.14
C THR A 1 -20.34 5.56 2.81
N HIS A 2 -20.85 6.59 2.15
CA HIS A 2 -20.01 7.72 1.73
C HIS A 2 -19.60 8.56 2.96
N LEU A 3 -18.31 8.64 3.25
CA LEU A 3 -17.81 9.39 4.40
C LEU A 3 -16.87 10.50 3.92
N HIS A 4 -17.19 11.72 4.32
CA HIS A 4 -16.36 12.89 4.03
C HIS A 4 -15.69 13.35 5.32
N ASN A 5 -14.35 13.35 5.33
CA ASN A 5 -13.51 13.73 6.47
C ASN A 5 -13.72 12.86 7.72
N ALA A 6 -12.95 11.78 7.82
CA ALA A 6 -13.08 10.84 8.93
C ALA A 6 -11.79 10.70 9.72
N LYS A 7 -11.93 10.66 11.05
CA LYS A 7 -10.86 10.28 11.96
C LYS A 7 -11.35 9.15 12.85
N LEU A 8 -10.79 7.96 12.67
CA LEU A 8 -11.10 6.79 13.49
C LEU A 8 -9.84 6.41 14.27
N LEU A 9 -9.99 6.29 15.59
CA LEU A 9 -8.86 6.09 16.49
C LEU A 9 -8.60 4.63 16.77
N GLN A 10 -9.65 3.87 17.14
CA GLN A 10 -9.58 2.46 17.49
C GLN A 10 -10.80 1.73 16.96
N THR A 11 -10.56 0.74 16.11
CA THR A 11 -11.64 -0.02 15.48
C THR A 11 -11.25 -1.49 15.32
N SER A 12 -12.19 -2.39 15.54
CA SER A 12 -11.97 -3.84 15.42
C SER A 12 -12.16 -4.35 13.99
N SER A 13 -13.28 -4.00 13.34
CA SER A 13 -13.54 -4.38 11.95
C SER A 13 -14.59 -3.50 11.30
N TYR A 14 -14.30 -2.98 10.09
CA TYR A 14 -15.25 -2.19 9.30
C TYR A 14 -15.10 -2.45 7.81
N THR A 15 -16.23 -2.39 7.11
CA THR A 15 -16.29 -2.28 5.65
C THR A 15 -16.81 -0.90 5.31
N LEU A 16 -16.02 -0.10 4.59
CA LEU A 16 -16.42 1.24 4.16
C LEU A 16 -16.21 1.39 2.66
N THR A 17 -17.08 2.18 2.04
CA THR A 17 -17.07 2.38 0.59
C THR A 17 -17.22 3.86 0.29
N HIS A 18 -16.34 4.41 -0.56
CA HIS A 18 -16.27 5.84 -0.90
C HIS A 18 -15.87 6.73 0.29
N LEU A 19 -14.56 6.84 0.48
CA LEU A 19 -13.97 7.60 1.57
C LEU A 19 -13.10 8.73 1.02
N HIS A 20 -13.29 9.93 1.55
CA HIS A 20 -12.48 11.09 1.20
C HIS A 20 -11.85 11.70 2.46
N ASN A 21 -10.54 11.96 2.43
CA ASN A 21 -9.75 12.52 3.53
C ASN A 21 -9.90 11.74 4.85
N VAL A 22 -9.35 10.53 4.89
CA VAL A 22 -9.50 9.65 6.06
C VAL A 22 -8.19 9.45 6.80
N LYS A 23 -8.24 9.51 8.14
CA LYS A 23 -7.14 9.15 9.03
C LYS A 23 -7.54 8.00 9.95
N LEU A 24 -6.87 6.85 9.83
CA LEU A 24 -7.01 5.67 10.71
C LEU A 24 -5.69 5.49 11.50
N LEU A 25 -5.74 5.19 12.80
CA LEU A 25 -4.54 5.14 13.66
C LEU A 25 -4.24 3.79 14.31
N GLN A 26 -5.25 2.99 14.67
CA GLN A 26 -5.07 1.67 15.26
C GLN A 26 -6.26 0.77 14.88
N THR A 27 -6.07 -0.12 13.92
CA THR A 27 -7.18 -0.95 13.42
C THR A 27 -6.75 -2.37 13.13
N SER A 28 -7.55 -3.36 13.52
CA SER A 28 -7.20 -4.77 13.32
C SER A 28 -7.46 -5.31 11.92
N SER A 29 -8.63 -5.06 11.34
CA SER A 29 -8.97 -5.54 9.99
C SER A 29 -9.95 -4.62 9.27
N TYR A 30 -9.75 -4.37 7.98
CA TYR A 30 -10.71 -3.61 7.16
C TYR A 30 -10.68 -3.97 5.68
N THR A 31 -11.84 -3.79 5.06
CA THR A 31 -12.00 -3.78 3.60
C THR A 31 -12.49 -2.39 3.20
N LEU A 32 -11.71 -1.65 2.41
CA LEU A 32 -12.11 -0.32 1.95
C LEU A 32 -12.07 -0.25 0.43
N THR A 33 -13.13 0.30 -0.16
CA THR A 33 -13.22 0.50 -1.61
C THR A 33 -13.38 1.98 -1.93
N HIS A 34 -12.69 2.45 -2.98
CA HIS A 34 -12.69 3.85 -3.43
C HIS A 34 -12.25 4.84 -2.35
N LEU A 35 -10.93 4.98 -2.22
CA LEU A 35 -10.28 5.83 -1.24
C LEU A 35 -9.57 7.01 -1.91
N HIS A 36 -9.83 8.22 -1.42
CA HIS A 36 -9.10 9.40 -1.82
C HIS A 36 -8.47 10.09 -0.61
N ASN A 37 -7.16 10.30 -0.65
CA ASN A 37 -6.34 10.92 0.41
C ASN A 37 -6.47 10.20 1.76
N VAL A 38 -5.79 9.07 1.90
CA VAL A 38 -5.89 8.25 3.13
C VAL A 38 -4.57 8.17 3.87
N LYS A 39 -4.62 8.44 5.17
CA LYS A 39 -3.50 8.21 6.08
C LYS A 39 -3.86 7.10 7.06
N LEU A 40 -3.27 5.94 6.84
CA LEU A 40 -3.36 4.80 7.75
C LEU A 40 -2.14 4.87 8.69
N LEU A 41 -2.32 4.55 9.96
CA LEU A 41 -1.28 4.35 10.99
C LEU A 41 -1.69 3.15 11.88
N GLN A 42 -0.70 2.42 12.39
CA GLN A 42 -0.69 1.06 12.96
C GLN A 42 -1.86 0.13 12.58
N THR A 43 -1.74 -0.65 11.50
CA THR A 43 -2.83 -1.57 11.06
C THR A 43 -2.32 -2.97 10.76
N SER A 44 -3.01 -4.02 11.23
CA SER A 44 -2.55 -5.42 11.10
C SER A 44 -2.86 -6.11 9.77
N SER A 45 -4.07 -5.94 9.20
CA SER A 45 -4.41 -6.54 7.91
C SER A 45 -5.49 -5.75 7.17
N TYR A 46 -5.36 -5.65 5.85
CA TYR A 46 -6.37 -4.97 5.03
C TYR A 46 -6.34 -5.28 3.54
N THR A 47 -7.48 -5.04 2.89
CA THR A 47 -7.66 -5.10 1.43
C THR A 47 -8.22 -3.78 0.92
N LEU A 48 -7.56 -3.15 -0.07
CA LEU A 48 -8.04 -1.92 -0.72
C LEU A 48 -7.97 -2.01 -2.24
N THR A 49 -9.01 -1.48 -2.89
CA THR A 49 -9.23 -1.68 -4.33
C THR A 49 -8.94 -0.45 -5.19
N HIS A 50 -8.95 0.75 -4.61
CA HIS A 50 -8.58 2.01 -5.26
C HIS A 50 -8.12 2.99 -4.21
N LEU A 51 -6.90 3.51 -4.32
CA LEU A 51 -6.37 4.47 -3.36
C LEU A 51 -5.46 5.52 -4.00
N HIS A 52 -5.61 6.75 -3.50
CA HIS A 52 -4.73 7.88 -3.75
C HIS A 52 -4.09 8.36 -2.44
N ASN A 53 -2.75 8.34 -2.37
CA ASN A 53 -1.92 8.65 -1.20
C ASN A 53 -2.12 7.71 0.01
N LEU A 54 -1.06 6.99 0.40
CA LEU A 54 -1.01 6.10 1.56
C LEU A 54 0.35 6.24 2.26
N LEU A 55 0.40 6.00 3.58
CA LEU A 55 1.61 5.98 4.39
C LEU A 55 1.53 4.91 5.50
N GLN A 56 1.60 3.59 5.23
CA GLN A 56 1.68 2.65 6.37
C GLN A 56 2.05 1.15 6.26
N THR A 57 2.02 0.45 7.42
CA THR A 57 2.90 -0.63 7.88
C THR A 57 2.21 -1.78 8.65
N SER A 58 1.65 -2.77 7.95
CA SER A 58 1.80 -4.25 8.12
C SER A 58 0.84 -4.96 7.15
N SER A 59 0.91 -6.29 7.00
CA SER A 59 0.57 -7.05 5.78
C SER A 59 -0.74 -6.71 5.04
N TYR A 60 -0.70 -6.60 3.70
CA TYR A 60 -1.85 -6.16 2.90
C TYR A 60 -1.88 -6.64 1.45
N THR A 61 -3.08 -6.57 0.85
CA THR A 61 -3.29 -6.72 -0.59
C THR A 61 -3.93 -5.45 -1.14
N LEU A 62 -3.32 -4.87 -2.19
CA LEU A 62 -3.85 -3.68 -2.84
C LEU A 62 -3.94 -3.84 -4.35
N THR A 63 -5.03 -3.34 -4.92
CA THR A 63 -5.22 -3.28 -6.37
C THR A 63 -5.44 -1.83 -6.79
N HIS A 64 -4.94 -1.44 -7.96
CA HIS A 64 -5.11 -0.12 -8.59
C HIS A 64 -4.77 1.06 -7.68
N LEU A 65 -3.48 1.40 -7.66
CA LEU A 65 -2.91 2.41 -6.78
C LEU A 65 -2.23 3.54 -7.55
N GLN A 66 -2.45 4.77 -7.09
CA GLN A 66 -1.83 5.97 -7.65
C GLN A 66 -1.21 6.82 -6.54
N ASN A 67 0.00 7.33 -6.77
CA ASN A 67 0.73 8.23 -5.88
C ASN A 67 0.89 7.63 -4.47
N VAL A 68 1.61 6.51 -4.37
CA VAL A 68 1.74 5.74 -3.12
C VAL A 68 3.13 5.89 -2.50
N LYS A 69 3.19 6.11 -1.18
CA LYS A 69 4.44 6.17 -0.41
C LYS A 69 4.41 5.21 0.77
N LEU A 70 5.10 4.08 0.65
CA LEU A 70 5.15 3.06 1.71
C LEU A 70 6.49 3.11 2.42
N LEU A 71 6.45 3.11 3.76
CA LEU A 71 7.63 3.34 4.59
C LEU A 71 8.24 2.03 5.13
N GLN A 72 7.44 1.18 5.77
CA GLN A 72 7.90 -0.06 6.41
C GLN A 72 6.85 -1.14 6.28
N THR A 73 7.10 -2.26 5.61
CA THR A 73 6.04 -3.25 5.40
C THR A 73 6.57 -4.67 5.43
N VAL A 74 5.83 -5.57 6.09
CA VAL A 74 6.29 -6.94 6.34
C VAL A 74 6.07 -7.85 5.13
N SER A 75 4.81 -7.96 4.66
CA SER A 75 4.45 -8.79 3.50
C SER A 75 3.32 -8.15 2.72
N TYR A 76 3.42 -8.05 1.39
CA TYR A 76 2.30 -7.51 0.61
C TYR A 76 2.27 -7.97 -0.84
N THR A 77 1.07 -7.90 -1.43
CA THR A 77 0.84 -8.10 -2.86
C THR A 77 0.17 -6.88 -3.45
N LEU A 78 0.78 -6.25 -4.46
CA LEU A 78 0.18 -5.12 -5.16
C LEU A 78 0.08 -5.37 -6.66
N THR A 79 -1.04 -4.93 -7.23
CA THR A 79 -1.30 -5.01 -8.67
C THR A 79 -1.70 -3.65 -9.21
N HIS A 80 -1.13 -3.26 -10.35
CA HIS A 80 -1.38 -2.00 -11.07
C HIS A 80 -1.07 -0.75 -10.24
N LEU A 81 0.16 -0.28 -10.37
CA LEU A 81 0.73 0.79 -9.56
C LEU A 81 1.33 1.89 -10.44
N HIS A 82 0.97 3.14 -10.12
CA HIS A 82 1.55 4.33 -10.74
C HIS A 82 2.13 5.26 -9.68
N ASN A 83 3.36 5.74 -9.91
CA ASN A 83 4.08 6.69 -9.05
C ASN A 83 4.23 6.19 -7.61
N VAL A 84 5.16 5.27 -7.40
CA VAL A 84 5.31 4.57 -6.13
C VAL A 84 6.69 4.78 -5.53
N LYS A 85 6.74 5.01 -4.22
CA LYS A 85 7.98 5.02 -3.44
C LYS A 85 7.89 4.04 -2.28
N LEU A 86 8.73 3.00 -2.28
CA LEU A 86 8.83 2.01 -1.20
C LEU A 86 10.20 2.12 -0.52
N LEU A 87 10.21 2.27 0.81
CA LEU A 87 11.45 2.53 1.56
C LEU A 87 12.05 1.27 2.20
N GLN A 88 11.29 0.53 3.01
CA GLN A 88 11.77 -0.66 3.73
C GLN A 88 10.72 -1.78 3.66
N THR A 89 11.07 -2.91 3.06
CA THR A 89 10.10 -4.00 2.83
C THR A 89 10.75 -5.38 2.96
N SER A 90 10.13 -6.31 3.68
CA SER A 90 10.72 -7.65 3.86
C SER A 90 10.36 -8.69 2.80
N SER A 91 9.09 -8.78 2.38
CA SER A 91 8.64 -9.69 1.33
C SER A 91 7.54 -9.05 0.50
N TYR A 92 7.60 -9.14 -0.82
CA TYR A 92 6.51 -8.62 -1.66
C TYR A 92 6.39 -9.21 -3.06
N THR A 93 5.17 -9.14 -3.60
CA THR A 93 4.88 -9.38 -5.01
C THR A 93 4.27 -8.12 -5.62
N LEU A 94 4.87 -7.62 -6.70
CA LEU A 94 4.37 -6.47 -7.44
C LEU A 94 4.15 -6.81 -8.91
N THR A 95 2.97 -6.50 -9.43
CA THR A 95 2.64 -6.69 -10.84
C THR A 95 2.16 -5.39 -11.47
N HIS A 96 2.61 -5.10 -12.69
CA HIS A 96 2.26 -3.91 -13.48
C HIS A 96 2.63 -2.60 -12.77
N LEU A 97 3.89 -2.21 -12.91
CA LEU A 97 4.50 -1.08 -12.21
C LEU A 97 4.91 0.03 -13.19
N HIS A 98 4.53 1.27 -12.89
CA HIS A 98 4.97 2.45 -13.62
C HIS A 98 5.51 3.53 -12.67
N ASN A 99 6.71 4.04 -12.94
CA ASN A 99 7.41 5.06 -12.14
C ASN A 99 7.58 4.65 -10.66
N VAL A 100 8.49 3.71 -10.40
CA VAL A 100 8.68 3.13 -9.07
C VAL A 100 10.09 3.37 -8.54
N LYS A 101 10.19 3.74 -7.27
CA LYS A 101 11.45 3.86 -6.53
C LYS A 101 11.47 2.97 -5.31
N LEU A 102 12.44 2.05 -5.25
CA LEU A 102 12.63 1.07 -4.18
C LEU A 102 13.99 1.28 -3.50
N LEU A 103 14.00 1.42 -2.17
CA LEU A 103 15.23 1.73 -1.41
C LEU A 103 15.86 0.53 -0.69
N GLN A 104 15.12 -0.21 0.15
CA GLN A 104 15.65 -1.35 0.92
C GLN A 104 14.67 -2.50 0.91
N THR A 105 15.08 -3.62 0.30
CA THR A 105 14.23 -4.80 0.13
C THR A 105 15.02 -6.08 0.39
N SER A 106 14.39 -7.10 1.00
CA SER A 106 15.05 -8.39 1.27
C SER A 106 14.56 -9.56 0.41
N SER A 107 13.29 -9.61 0.04
CA SER A 107 12.76 -10.63 -0.88
C SER A 107 11.63 -10.04 -1.71
N TYR A 108 11.63 -10.31 -3.02
CA TYR A 108 10.62 -9.77 -3.91
C TYR A 108 10.45 -10.50 -5.25
N THR A 109 9.24 -10.36 -5.79
CA THR A 109 8.90 -10.70 -7.17
C THR A 109 8.32 -9.48 -7.87
N LEU A 110 8.86 -9.15 -9.05
CA LEU A 110 8.43 -8.03 -9.88
C LEU A 110 8.07 -8.52 -11.28
N THR A 111 6.89 -8.16 -11.79
CA THR A 111 6.52 -8.43 -13.18
C THR A 111 5.93 -7.19 -13.86
N HIS A 112 6.24 -7.03 -15.16
CA HIS A 112 5.82 -5.90 -16.01
C HIS A 112 6.20 -4.53 -15.42
N LEU A 113 7.44 -4.11 -15.70
CA LEU A 113 8.07 -2.92 -15.13
C LEU A 113 8.30 -1.83 -16.17
N GLN A 114 7.98 -0.57 -15.81
CA GLN A 114 8.33 0.62 -16.56
C GLN A 114 8.87 1.71 -15.61
N ASN A 115 10.04 2.28 -15.93
CA ASN A 115 10.71 3.32 -15.14
C ASN A 115 10.92 2.94 -13.66
N VAL A 116 11.75 1.93 -13.40
CA VAL A 116 12.05 1.44 -12.04
C VAL A 116 13.46 1.83 -11.61
N GLN A 117 13.57 2.43 -10.42
CA GLN A 117 14.84 2.72 -9.77
C GLN A 117 15.00 1.86 -8.49
N LEU A 118 16.06 1.06 -8.45
CA LEU A 118 16.49 0.26 -7.29
C LEU A 118 17.79 0.84 -6.72
N LEU A 119 17.87 1.05 -5.40
CA LEU A 119 19.07 1.66 -4.78
C LEU A 119 19.82 0.75 -3.79
N ARG A 120 19.17 -0.26 -3.16
CA ARG A 120 19.85 -1.25 -2.30
C ARG A 120 19.01 -2.52 -2.12
N THR A 121 19.46 -3.64 -2.66
CA THR A 121 18.72 -4.92 -2.63
C THR A 121 19.64 -6.04 -2.11
N TRP A 122 19.09 -6.97 -1.32
CA TRP A 122 19.71 -8.26 -1.05
C TRP A 122 18.87 -9.32 -1.77
N TYR A 123 19.50 -10.12 -2.64
CA TYR A 123 18.88 -11.10 -3.57
C TYR A 123 17.94 -10.50 -4.63
N PHE A 124 18.16 -10.87 -5.90
CA PHE A 124 17.39 -10.39 -7.05
C PHE A 124 16.99 -11.58 -7.93
N TYR A 125 15.71 -11.68 -8.26
CA TYR A 125 15.20 -12.62 -9.26
C TYR A 125 14.28 -11.83 -10.21
N LEU A 126 14.59 -11.85 -11.51
CA LEU A 126 13.77 -11.29 -12.58
C LEU A 126 13.22 -12.47 -13.38
N ASP A 127 11.90 -12.49 -13.59
CA ASP A 127 11.26 -13.23 -14.68
C ASP A 127 10.87 -12.25 -15.80
#